data_AF-A0A1I0C2Q5-F1
#
_entry.id   AF-A0A1I0C2Q5-F1
#
_cell.length_a   1.000
_cell.length_b   1.000
_cell.length_c   1.000
_cell.angle_alpha   90.00
_cell.angle_beta   90.00
_cell.angle_gamma   90.00
#
_symmetry.space_group_name_H-M   'P 1'
#
loop_
_entity.id
_entity.type
_entity.pdbx_description
1 polymer ?
#
loop_
_entity_poly.entity_id
_entity_poly.type
_entity_poly.pdbx_seq_one_letter_code
_entity_poly.pdbx_strand_id
1 'polypeptide(L)'
;MKFMKIVMICLMIIGLTACNKNINEKPDKKDKDQEEVTEYKRDSTPGEIIYITLEEMESKLKKKESFPIIFSTTYCLYCRDFHSVFDEYIKTHHVVMYEVILDNEDRSEQENLAIIKKYFPEFTTTPGVFYAEKGKEKNYLNFSVSGMNETVIDEWVQKYKLDKK
;
A
#
# COMPACT_ATOMS: atom_id res chain seq x y z
N MET A 1 -28.81 -36.66 -29.23
CA MET A 1 -28.17 -37.25 -30.44
C MET A 1 -29.02 -36.95 -31.66
N LYS A 2 -28.51 -36.12 -32.58
CA LYS A 2 -28.77 -36.20 -34.03
C LYS A 2 -27.74 -35.31 -34.72
N PHE A 3 -26.83 -35.97 -35.42
CA PHE A 3 -25.78 -35.38 -36.22
C PHE A 3 -26.32 -34.94 -37.59
N MET A 4 -25.68 -33.90 -38.13
CA MET A 4 -25.30 -33.75 -39.55
C MET A 4 -26.32 -33.19 -40.56
N LYS A 5 -25.92 -32.07 -41.17
CA LYS A 5 -26.05 -31.66 -42.60
C LYS A 5 -25.25 -30.34 -42.74
N ILE A 6 -23.98 -30.41 -43.16
CA ILE A 6 -23.48 -30.24 -44.55
C ILE A 6 -23.78 -28.86 -45.15
N VAL A 7 -22.72 -28.02 -45.16
CA VAL A 7 -22.19 -27.14 -46.22
C VAL A 7 -23.16 -26.54 -47.24
N MET A 8 -23.21 -25.20 -47.32
CA MET A 8 -23.37 -24.51 -48.60
C MET A 8 -22.69 -23.12 -48.60
N ILE A 9 -22.03 -22.88 -49.72
CA ILE A 9 -21.00 -21.91 -50.08
C ILE A 9 -21.57 -20.50 -50.37
N CYS A 10 -20.72 -19.50 -50.12
CA CYS A 10 -20.64 -18.13 -50.66
C CYS A 10 -21.90 -17.35 -51.04
N LEU A 11 -21.95 -16.09 -50.58
CA LEU A 11 -21.99 -14.94 -51.51
C LEU A 11 -21.59 -13.65 -50.77
N MET A 12 -20.45 -13.09 -51.17
CA MET A 12 -20.13 -11.69 -50.94
C MET A 12 -21.22 -10.84 -51.58
N ILE A 13 -21.88 -9.97 -50.81
CA ILE A 13 -22.55 -8.80 -51.35
C ILE A 13 -22.16 -7.59 -50.49
N ILE A 14 -21.22 -6.84 -51.06
CA ILE A 14 -21.21 -5.37 -51.23
C ILE A 14 -21.47 -4.54 -49.98
N GLY A 15 -20.40 -3.85 -49.58
CA GLY A 15 -20.43 -2.83 -48.56
C GLY A 15 -21.13 -1.52 -48.96
N LEU A 16 -21.22 -0.70 -47.91
CA LEU A 16 -21.50 0.73 -47.88
C LEU A 16 -22.89 1.15 -48.34
N THR A 17 -23.81 1.18 -47.38
CA THR A 17 -24.75 2.30 -47.24
C THR A 17 -24.92 2.60 -45.76
N ALA A 18 -24.43 3.76 -45.35
CA ALA A 18 -24.56 4.28 -44.00
C ALA A 18 -26.03 4.59 -43.71
N CYS A 19 -26.57 4.02 -42.64
CA CYS A 19 -27.78 4.49 -41.99
C CYS A 19 -27.53 4.59 -40.47
N ASN A 20 -27.37 5.85 -40.06
CA ASN A 20 -27.71 6.47 -38.79
C ASN A 20 -28.45 5.55 -37.80
N LYS A 21 -27.83 5.25 -36.64
CA LYS A 21 -28.54 4.75 -35.47
C LYS A 21 -28.24 5.61 -34.25
N ASN A 22 -29.35 6.10 -33.71
CA ASN A 22 -29.50 6.81 -32.47
C ASN A 22 -28.93 6.01 -31.28
N ILE A 23 -28.48 6.82 -30.32
CA ILE A 23 -27.98 6.51 -28.99
C ILE A 23 -28.94 5.56 -28.24
N ASN A 24 -28.39 4.49 -27.67
CA ASN A 24 -28.70 4.04 -26.30
C ASN A 24 -27.81 2.84 -25.93
N GLU A 25 -26.60 3.12 -25.47
CA GLU A 25 -25.92 2.25 -24.51
C GLU A 25 -25.50 3.11 -23.33
N LYS A 26 -26.10 2.83 -22.19
CA LYS A 26 -25.80 3.40 -20.89
C LYS A 26 -24.49 2.77 -20.43
N PRO A 27 -23.39 3.52 -20.21
CA PRO A 27 -22.19 2.93 -19.67
C PRO A 27 -22.40 2.69 -18.19
N ASP A 28 -22.27 1.42 -17.82
CA ASP A 28 -22.27 0.90 -16.47
C ASP A 28 -21.14 1.55 -15.66
N LYS A 29 -21.44 1.93 -14.42
CA LYS A 29 -20.51 2.61 -13.51
C LYS A 29 -19.41 1.63 -13.12
N LYS A 30 -18.19 1.92 -13.57
CA LYS A 30 -16.98 1.32 -13.00
C LYS A 30 -16.31 2.42 -12.16
N ASP A 31 -16.51 2.37 -10.84
CA ASP A 31 -15.73 3.15 -9.90
C ASP A 31 -14.26 2.80 -10.12
N LYS A 32 -13.56 3.75 -10.75
CA LYS A 32 -12.11 3.83 -10.81
C LYS A 32 -11.77 5.13 -10.11
N ASP A 33 -11.40 5.03 -8.85
CA ASP A 33 -10.55 6.04 -8.22
C ASP A 33 -9.19 5.96 -8.93
N GLN A 34 -9.10 6.59 -10.10
CA GLN A 34 -7.82 7.03 -10.65
C GLN A 34 -7.41 8.24 -9.82
N GLU A 35 -6.74 7.97 -8.70
CA GLU A 35 -6.09 8.98 -7.89
C GLU A 35 -4.99 9.63 -8.76
N GLU A 36 -5.19 10.89 -9.11
CA GLU A 36 -4.26 11.70 -9.88
C GLU A 36 -2.92 11.78 -9.14
N VAL A 37 -1.86 11.19 -9.71
CA VAL A 37 -0.49 11.38 -9.23
C VAL A 37 -0.13 12.83 -9.50
N THR A 38 -0.43 13.71 -8.56
CA THR A 38 0.02 15.10 -8.61
C THR A 38 1.54 15.08 -8.51
N GLU A 39 2.23 15.49 -9.57
CA GLU A 39 3.68 15.65 -9.56
C GLU A 39 4.08 16.56 -8.39
N TYR A 40 4.91 16.05 -7.48
CA TYR A 40 5.42 16.78 -6.33
C TYR A 40 6.94 16.68 -6.26
N LYS A 41 7.58 17.69 -5.68
CA LYS A 41 9.03 17.69 -5.51
C LYS A 41 9.40 16.69 -4.39
N ARG A 42 10.04 15.60 -4.79
CA ARG A 42 10.61 14.61 -3.89
C ARG A 42 11.91 15.14 -3.26
N ASP A 43 12.16 14.77 -2.02
CA ASP A 43 13.40 15.06 -1.31
C ASP A 43 14.33 13.84 -1.40
N SER A 44 15.47 14.06 -2.06
CA SER A 44 16.48 13.03 -2.33
C SER A 44 17.61 13.01 -1.30
N THR A 45 17.48 13.72 -0.19
CA THR A 45 18.42 13.59 0.93
C THR A 45 18.18 12.25 1.66
N PRO A 46 19.17 11.74 2.41
CA PRO A 46 18.96 10.51 3.15
C PRO A 46 17.81 10.63 4.17
N GLY A 47 16.99 9.59 4.26
CA GLY A 47 16.00 9.38 5.31
C GLY A 47 16.60 8.72 6.55
N GLU A 48 15.73 8.32 7.48
CA GLU A 48 16.13 7.68 8.74
C GLU A 48 15.02 6.80 9.33
N ILE A 49 15.44 5.82 10.15
CA ILE A 49 14.55 5.06 11.03
C ILE A 49 14.71 5.59 12.45
N ILE A 50 13.61 6.04 13.06
CA ILE A 50 13.56 6.52 14.44
C ILE A 50 12.85 5.46 15.30
N TYR A 51 13.60 4.85 16.21
CA TYR A 51 13.05 3.91 17.17
C TYR A 51 12.26 4.64 18.24
N ILE A 52 11.04 4.17 18.50
CA ILE A 52 10.13 4.68 19.51
C ILE A 52 9.49 3.52 20.28
N THR A 53 9.00 3.83 21.47
CA THR A 53 8.18 2.92 22.26
C THR A 53 6.72 2.91 21.79
N LEU A 54 5.94 1.90 22.19
CA LEU A 54 4.48 1.90 22.00
C LEU A 54 3.81 3.10 22.67
N GLU A 55 4.31 3.56 23.81
CA GLU A 55 3.76 4.73 24.51
C GLU A 55 3.96 6.02 23.68
N GLU A 56 5.15 6.19 23.10
CA GLU A 56 5.44 7.32 22.22
C GLU A 56 4.60 7.26 20.94
N MET A 57 4.44 6.07 20.34
CA MET A 57 3.51 5.88 19.22
C MET A 57 2.09 6.33 19.61
N GLU A 58 1.56 5.86 20.74
CA GLU A 58 0.24 6.27 21.20
C GLU A 58 0.13 7.80 21.40
N SER A 59 1.19 8.42 21.93
CA SER A 59 1.28 9.87 22.11
C SER A 59 1.17 10.60 20.77
N LYS A 60 1.93 10.17 19.75
CA LYS A 60 1.87 10.74 18.39
C LYS A 60 0.49 10.59 17.76
N LEU A 61 -0.13 9.43 17.91
CA LEU A 61 -1.50 9.18 17.42
C LEU A 61 -2.53 10.06 18.12
N LYS A 62 -2.45 10.20 19.44
CA LYS A 62 -3.34 11.08 20.23
C LYS A 62 -3.19 12.55 19.85
N LYS A 63 -1.96 12.98 19.48
CA LYS A 63 -1.67 14.31 18.94
C LYS A 63 -2.11 14.51 17.49
N LYS A 64 -2.70 13.49 16.86
CA LYS A 64 -3.16 13.49 15.46
C LYS A 64 -2.02 13.76 14.47
N GLU A 65 -0.83 13.28 14.78
CA GLU A 65 0.28 13.31 13.83
C GLU A 65 0.02 12.34 12.66
N SER A 66 0.65 12.61 11.52
CA SER A 66 0.70 11.70 10.37
C SER A 66 2.13 11.19 10.22
N PHE A 67 2.31 9.88 10.17
CA PHE A 67 3.64 9.28 10.10
C PHE A 67 3.57 7.81 9.65
N PRO A 68 4.58 7.31 8.93
CA PRO A 68 4.73 5.89 8.67
C PRO A 68 5.34 5.18 9.90
N ILE A 69 4.95 3.94 10.15
CA ILE A 69 5.41 3.14 11.30
C ILE A 69 5.61 1.67 10.94
N ILE A 70 6.64 1.07 11.52
CA ILE A 70 6.94 -0.36 11.49
C ILE A 70 6.73 -0.96 12.89
N PHE A 71 6.06 -2.10 12.95
CA PHE A 71 6.06 -3.00 14.10
C PHE A 71 6.92 -4.22 13.78
N SER A 72 7.99 -4.44 14.56
CA SER A 72 8.95 -5.52 14.35
C SER A 72 9.26 -6.26 15.65
N THR A 73 10.07 -7.31 15.55
CA THR A 73 10.68 -8.00 16.70
C THR A 73 12.14 -8.33 16.37
N THR A 74 12.99 -8.44 17.38
CA THR A 74 14.45 -8.57 17.24
C THR A 74 14.87 -9.80 16.43
N TYR A 75 14.20 -10.95 16.60
CA TYR A 75 14.56 -12.22 15.93
C TYR A 75 13.62 -12.58 14.76
N CYS A 76 13.23 -11.58 13.96
CA CYS A 76 12.34 -11.74 12.82
C CYS A 76 13.10 -11.67 11.49
N LEU A 77 13.24 -12.81 10.80
CA LEU A 77 13.93 -12.88 9.50
C LEU A 77 13.29 -11.95 8.46
N TYR A 78 11.96 -11.91 8.42
CA TYR A 78 11.23 -11.08 7.46
C TYR A 78 11.33 -9.57 7.76
N CYS A 79 11.57 -9.21 9.03
CA CYS A 79 11.84 -7.84 9.44
C CYS A 79 13.24 -7.41 8.99
N ARG A 80 14.23 -8.29 9.14
CA ARG A 80 15.59 -8.07 8.61
C ARG A 80 15.57 -7.91 7.08
N ASP A 81 14.76 -8.71 6.38
CA ASP A 81 14.62 -8.60 4.93
C ASP A 81 14.01 -7.23 4.55
N PHE A 82 13.01 -6.75 5.30
CA PHE A 82 12.46 -5.40 5.12
C PHE A 82 13.53 -4.33 5.33
N HIS A 83 14.25 -4.38 6.45
CA HIS A 83 15.33 -3.43 6.76
C HIS A 83 16.39 -3.43 5.65
N SER A 84 16.75 -4.59 5.12
CA SER A 84 17.74 -4.69 4.02
C SER A 84 17.30 -3.93 2.76
N VAL A 85 16.01 -3.94 2.43
CA VAL A 85 15.46 -3.19 1.29
C VAL A 85 15.30 -1.70 1.65
N PHE A 86 14.72 -1.41 2.81
CA PHE A 86 14.38 -0.05 3.21
C PHE A 86 15.62 0.79 3.53
N ASP A 87 16.64 0.22 4.16
CA ASP A 87 17.92 0.90 4.46
C ASP A 87 18.68 1.29 3.19
N GLU A 88 18.57 0.52 2.11
CA GLU A 88 19.11 0.92 0.81
C GLU A 88 18.28 2.04 0.20
N TYR A 89 16.95 1.90 0.24
CA TYR A 89 16.01 2.86 -0.34
C TYR A 89 16.15 4.27 0.27
N ILE A 90 16.26 4.38 1.59
CA ILE A 90 16.32 5.68 2.28
C ILE A 90 17.65 6.41 2.08
N LYS A 91 18.68 5.80 1.48
CA LYS A 91 19.94 6.52 1.16
C LYS A 91 19.72 7.66 0.16
N THR A 92 18.68 7.56 -0.67
CA THR A 92 18.38 8.49 -1.75
C THR A 92 16.96 9.07 -1.68
N HIS A 93 16.20 8.76 -0.63
CA HIS A 93 14.83 9.23 -0.41
C HIS A 93 14.64 9.63 1.04
N HIS A 94 14.22 10.88 1.28
CA HIS A 94 14.07 11.41 2.64
C HIS A 94 12.76 10.96 3.27
N VAL A 95 12.72 9.70 3.70
CA VAL A 95 11.60 9.13 4.46
C VAL A 95 12.02 9.01 5.93
N VAL A 96 11.24 9.62 6.82
CA VAL A 96 11.36 9.41 8.28
C VAL A 96 10.39 8.32 8.69
N MET A 97 10.92 7.15 8.99
CA MET A 97 10.16 5.97 9.38
C MET A 97 10.26 5.76 10.90
N TYR A 98 9.13 5.58 11.58
CA TYR A 98 9.15 5.21 13.00
C TYR A 98 9.13 3.70 13.16
N GLU A 99 9.83 3.16 14.14
CA GLU A 99 9.82 1.73 14.41
C GLU A 99 9.64 1.43 15.88
N VAL A 100 8.74 0.50 16.17
CA VAL A 100 8.54 -0.10 17.50
C VAL A 100 9.01 -1.54 17.46
N ILE A 101 10.00 -1.86 18.28
CA ILE A 101 10.50 -3.24 18.47
C ILE A 101 9.70 -3.87 19.61
N LEU A 102 8.73 -4.71 19.27
CA LEU A 102 7.69 -5.18 20.20
C LEU A 102 8.22 -6.04 21.34
N ASP A 103 9.31 -6.78 21.12
CA ASP A 103 9.94 -7.63 22.13
C ASP A 103 10.93 -6.87 23.04
N ASN A 104 11.07 -5.55 22.86
CA ASN A 104 11.81 -4.67 23.77
C ASN A 104 10.89 -3.88 24.72
N GLU A 105 9.56 -3.99 24.58
CA GLU A 105 8.60 -3.34 25.46
C GLU A 105 8.48 -4.08 26.81
N ASP A 106 8.25 -3.34 27.89
CA ASP A 106 8.10 -3.89 29.25
C ASP A 106 6.74 -4.61 29.50
N ARG A 107 6.01 -4.94 28.43
CA ARG A 107 4.67 -5.55 28.46
C ARG A 107 4.69 -6.91 27.79
N SER A 108 3.69 -7.73 28.10
CA SER A 108 3.49 -8.99 27.37
C SER A 108 3.11 -8.75 25.90
N GLU A 109 3.36 -9.76 25.06
CA GLU A 109 2.96 -9.74 23.65
C GLU A 109 1.46 -9.48 23.48
N GLN A 110 0.62 -10.07 24.35
CA GLN A 110 -0.84 -9.89 24.28
C GLN A 110 -1.25 -8.45 24.63
N GLU A 111 -0.59 -7.81 25.61
CA GLU A 111 -0.84 -6.41 25.94
C GLU A 111 -0.39 -5.48 24.82
N ASN A 112 0.80 -5.72 24.24
CA ASN A 112 1.29 -4.99 23.07
C ASN A 112 0.31 -5.11 21.90
N LEU A 113 -0.14 -6.33 21.59
CA LEU A 113 -1.11 -6.57 20.53
C LEU A 113 -2.43 -5.85 20.79
N ALA A 114 -2.93 -5.85 22.02
CA ALA A 114 -4.18 -5.15 22.38
C ALA A 114 -4.06 -3.63 22.17
N ILE A 115 -2.92 -3.04 22.51
CA ILE A 115 -2.63 -1.62 22.28
C ILE A 115 -2.58 -1.33 20.78
N ILE A 116 -1.81 -2.12 20.01
CA ILE A 116 -1.66 -1.93 18.56
C ILE A 116 -3.03 -2.05 17.87
N LYS A 117 -3.79 -3.11 18.17
CA LYS A 117 -5.10 -3.38 17.54
C LYS A 117 -6.14 -2.27 17.76
N LYS A 118 -5.99 -1.45 18.79
CA LYS A 118 -6.85 -0.27 19.00
C LYS A 118 -6.66 0.79 17.92
N TYR A 119 -5.46 0.90 17.37
CA TYR A 119 -5.07 1.92 16.39
C TYR A 119 -4.89 1.36 14.99
N PHE A 120 -4.39 0.13 14.89
CA PHE A 120 -4.05 -0.59 13.67
C PHE A 120 -4.73 -1.98 13.65
N PRO A 121 -6.06 -2.03 13.43
CA PRO A 121 -6.83 -3.28 13.51
C PRO A 121 -6.38 -4.34 12.49
N GLU A 122 -5.75 -3.95 11.39
CA GLU A 122 -5.27 -4.88 10.35
C GLU A 122 -3.94 -5.58 10.71
N PHE A 123 -3.25 -5.17 11.78
CA PHE A 123 -1.97 -5.76 12.17
C PHE A 123 -2.08 -7.25 12.55
N THR A 124 -1.43 -8.13 11.80
CA THR A 124 -1.50 -9.59 12.04
C THR A 124 -0.14 -10.27 12.14
N THR A 125 0.92 -9.66 11.60
CA THR A 125 2.26 -10.24 11.56
C THR A 125 3.31 -9.13 11.47
N THR A 126 4.54 -9.47 11.86
CA THR A 126 5.71 -8.62 11.68
C THR A 126 6.46 -8.94 10.36
N PRO A 127 7.12 -7.96 9.71
CA PRO A 127 6.99 -6.54 10.01
C PRO A 127 5.59 -6.05 9.61
N GLY A 128 4.95 -5.29 10.50
CA GLY A 128 3.71 -4.59 10.19
C GLY A 128 4.04 -3.17 9.79
N VAL A 129 3.88 -2.81 8.51
CA VAL A 129 4.22 -1.48 8.00
C VAL A 129 2.97 -0.70 7.68
N PHE A 130 2.78 0.44 8.35
CA PHE A 130 1.56 1.24 8.25
C PHE A 130 1.86 2.70 7.95
N TYR A 131 0.87 3.38 7.39
CA TYR A 131 0.81 4.83 7.39
C TYR A 131 -0.36 5.26 8.27
N ALA A 132 -0.08 6.11 9.26
CA ALA A 132 -1.09 6.81 10.04
C ALA A 132 -1.29 8.21 9.45
N GLU A 133 -2.54 8.60 9.20
CA GLU A 133 -2.93 9.95 8.78
C GLU A 133 -3.82 10.57 9.85
N LYS A 134 -3.40 11.72 10.39
CA LYS A 134 -4.16 12.48 11.41
C LYS A 134 -4.54 11.62 12.63
N GLY A 135 -3.62 10.77 13.08
CA GLY A 135 -3.78 9.89 14.24
C GLY A 135 -4.63 8.64 14.01
N LYS A 136 -4.91 8.26 12.77
CA LYS A 136 -5.67 7.04 12.42
C LYS A 136 -4.91 6.22 11.38
N GLU A 137 -5.06 4.91 11.42
CA GLU A 137 -4.62 4.05 10.32
C GLU A 137 -5.22 4.56 8.99
N LYS A 138 -4.34 4.82 8.03
CA LYS A 138 -4.70 5.17 6.66
C LYS A 138 -4.47 4.00 5.72
N ASN A 139 -3.40 3.26 5.94
CA ASN A 139 -3.04 2.13 5.10
C ASN A 139 -2.10 1.14 5.81
N TYR A 140 -2.31 -0.14 5.53
CA TYR A 140 -1.38 -1.22 5.80
C TYR A 140 -0.65 -1.63 4.51
N LEU A 141 0.68 -1.59 4.51
CA LEU A 141 1.51 -2.08 3.42
C LEU A 141 1.73 -3.59 3.59
N ASN A 142 0.79 -4.36 3.03
CA ASN A 142 0.81 -5.82 3.14
C ASN A 142 1.76 -6.46 2.12
N PHE A 143 2.97 -6.81 2.58
CA PHE A 143 4.00 -7.44 1.74
C PHE A 143 3.69 -8.89 1.33
N SER A 144 2.77 -9.59 2.01
CA SER A 144 2.34 -10.92 1.57
C SER A 144 1.55 -10.88 0.26
N VAL A 145 0.93 -9.74 -0.05
CA VAL A 145 0.15 -9.53 -1.29
C VAL A 145 0.98 -8.78 -2.34
N SER A 146 1.68 -7.73 -1.92
CA SER A 146 2.40 -6.82 -2.83
C SER A 146 3.83 -7.27 -3.15
N GLY A 147 4.45 -8.07 -2.28
CA GLY A 147 5.87 -8.38 -2.32
C GLY A 147 6.73 -7.30 -1.68
N MET A 148 7.86 -7.70 -1.09
CA MET A 148 8.79 -6.81 -0.40
C MET A 148 9.95 -6.45 -1.34
N ASN A 149 9.83 -5.34 -2.05
CA ASN A 149 10.85 -4.84 -2.96
C ASN A 149 10.78 -3.31 -3.06
N GLU A 150 11.82 -2.71 -3.63
CA GLU A 150 11.99 -1.27 -3.75
C GLU A 150 10.82 -0.60 -4.49
N THR A 151 10.33 -1.18 -5.59
CA THR A 151 9.22 -0.61 -6.37
C THR A 151 7.95 -0.49 -5.54
N VAL A 152 7.60 -1.53 -4.78
CA VAL A 152 6.41 -1.50 -3.91
C VAL A 152 6.54 -0.44 -2.81
N ILE A 153 7.72 -0.32 -2.21
CA ILE A 153 7.99 0.71 -1.18
C ILE A 153 7.91 2.10 -1.81
N ASP A 154 8.50 2.29 -2.99
CA ASP A 154 8.53 3.57 -3.68
C ASP A 154 7.13 4.03 -4.11
N GLU A 155 6.31 3.13 -4.66
CA GLU A 155 4.92 3.42 -4.99
C GLU A 155 4.12 3.83 -3.74
N TRP A 156 4.36 3.16 -2.61
CA TRP A 156 3.71 3.49 -1.34
C TRP A 156 4.15 4.85 -0.79
N VAL A 157 5.46 5.14 -0.83
CA VAL A 157 6.03 6.44 -0.44
C VAL A 157 5.46 7.56 -1.30
N GLN A 158 5.37 7.36 -2.61
CA GLN A 158 4.81 8.34 -3.54
C GLN A 158 3.32 8.57 -3.32
N LYS A 159 2.56 7.50 -3.12
CA LYS A 159 1.12 7.57 -2.84
C LYS A 159 0.80 8.44 -1.63
N TYR A 160 1.57 8.30 -0.55
CA TYR A 160 1.38 9.06 0.68
C TYR A 160 2.30 10.28 0.82
N LYS A 161 3.12 10.56 -0.21
CA LYS A 161 4.04 11.69 -0.28
C LYS A 161 4.99 11.77 0.93
N LEU A 162 5.50 10.61 1.35
CA LEU A 162 6.28 10.47 2.59
C LEU A 162 7.68 11.07 2.50
N ASP A 163 8.13 11.41 1.29
CA ASP A 163 9.41 12.04 0.96
C ASP A 163 9.23 13.41 0.29
N LYS A 164 8.10 14.09 0.56
CA LYS A 164 7.85 15.42 0.01
C LYS A 164 8.79 16.45 0.64
N LYS A 165 9.41 17.28 -0.21
CA LYS A 165 10.25 18.41 0.19
C LYS A 165 9.46 19.60 0.76
#